data_AF-A0A8T4HX64-F1
#
_entry.id   AF-A0A8T4HX64-F1
#
_cell.length_a   1.000
_cell.length_b   1.000
_cell.length_c   1.000
_cell.angle_alpha   90.00
_cell.angle_beta   90.00
_cell.angle_gamma   90.00
#
_symmetry.space_group_name_H-M   'P 1'
#
loop_
_entity.id
_entity.type
_entity.pdbx_description
1 polymer ?
#
loop_
_entity_poly.entity_id
_entity_poly.type
_entity_poly.pdbx_seq_one_letter_code
_entity_poly.pdbx_strand_id
1 'polypeptide(L)'
;CQPPGTVCHDWLHTTLRTAGQEPDVAYYVAEFQTQTALVAAGLGIALLPRLGRGPLPDGVVLRALEPVPTRRLFAVTRDCLQRRPAVRATLRALREAAGAGPSRNAANATDRVV
;
A
#
# COMPACT_ATOMS: atom_id res chain seq x y z
N CYS A 1 -8.07 9.43 -7.84
CA CYS A 1 -7.67 9.43 -6.42
C CYS A 1 -8.56 8.47 -5.63
N GLN A 2 -8.10 7.92 -4.51
CA GLN A 2 -9.00 7.21 -3.59
C GLN A 2 -10.01 8.19 -2.97
N PRO A 3 -11.23 7.76 -2.60
CA PRO A 3 -12.23 8.64 -1.99
C PRO A 3 -11.74 9.30 -0.69
N PRO A 4 -12.24 10.49 -0.35
CA PRO A 4 -11.95 11.15 0.93
C PRO A 4 -12.22 10.25 2.15
N GLY A 5 -11.40 10.38 3.19
CA GLY A 5 -11.48 9.56 4.41
C GLY A 5 -10.78 8.20 4.32
N THR A 6 -10.11 7.90 3.20
CA THR A 6 -9.26 6.71 3.08
C THR A 6 -7.80 7.04 3.35
N VAL A 7 -7.05 6.09 3.92
CA VAL A 7 -5.62 6.26 4.22
C VAL A 7 -4.79 6.68 3.00
N CYS A 8 -5.14 6.19 1.81
CA CYS A 8 -4.44 6.52 0.58
C CYS A 8 -4.77 7.92 0.06
N HIS A 9 -6.01 8.39 0.26
CA HIS A 9 -6.40 9.76 -0.04
C HIS A 9 -5.64 10.74 0.84
N ASP A 10 -5.71 10.54 2.16
CA ASP A 10 -5.06 11.41 3.14
C ASP A 10 -3.55 11.44 2.90
N TRP A 11 -2.94 10.27 2.66
CA TRP A 11 -1.51 10.18 2.36
C TRP A 11 -1.12 10.97 1.10
N LEU A 12 -1.89 10.88 0.00
CA LEU A 12 -1.61 11.65 -1.23
C LEU A 12 -1.68 13.16 -0.96
N HIS A 13 -2.78 13.62 -0.33
CA HIS A 13 -2.98 15.04 -0.04
C HIS A 13 -1.89 15.57 0.89
N THR A 14 -1.58 14.87 2.00
CA THR A 14 -0.51 15.27 2.90
C THR A 14 0.84 15.31 2.19
N THR A 15 1.18 14.28 1.41
CA THR A 15 2.49 14.20 0.73
C THR A 15 2.68 15.37 -0.24
N LEU A 16 1.70 15.65 -1.09
CA LEU A 16 1.81 16.76 -2.05
C LEU A 16 1.85 18.11 -1.34
N ARG A 17 1.02 18.31 -0.30
CA ARG A 17 1.05 19.56 0.48
C ARG A 17 2.37 19.78 1.19
N THR A 18 3.00 18.72 1.71
CA THR A 18 4.35 18.83 2.30
C THR A 18 5.42 19.19 1.26
N ALA A 19 5.17 18.91 -0.01
CA ALA A 19 6.00 19.35 -1.14
C ALA A 19 5.57 20.73 -1.70
N GLY A 20 4.65 21.45 -1.02
CA GLY A 20 4.16 22.76 -1.44
C GLY A 20 3.17 22.74 -2.61
N GLN A 21 2.57 21.59 -2.91
CA GLN A 21 1.64 21.39 -4.02
C GLN A 21 0.26 20.96 -3.52
N GLU A 22 -0.81 21.43 -4.19
CA GLU A 22 -2.16 20.92 -3.96
C GLU A 22 -2.53 19.92 -5.06
N PRO A 23 -3.01 18.71 -4.74
CA PRO A 23 -3.49 17.78 -5.76
C PRO A 23 -4.72 18.34 -6.49
N ASP A 24 -4.63 18.42 -7.81
CA ASP A 24 -5.79 18.58 -8.68
C ASP A 24 -6.41 17.21 -8.98
N VAL A 25 -7.60 16.95 -8.44
CA VAL A 25 -8.24 15.62 -8.48
C VAL A 25 -9.47 15.66 -9.38
N ALA A 26 -9.34 15.11 -10.59
CA ALA A 26 -10.46 14.98 -11.53
C ALA A 26 -11.46 13.87 -11.16
N TYR A 27 -10.99 12.77 -10.54
CA TYR A 27 -11.82 11.60 -10.25
C TYR A 27 -11.53 10.98 -8.88
N TYR A 28 -12.59 10.56 -8.18
CA TYR A 28 -12.52 9.75 -6.96
C TYR A 28 -13.03 8.33 -7.24
N VAL A 29 -12.15 7.35 -7.07
CA VAL A 29 -12.37 5.94 -7.46
C VAL A 29 -11.68 5.03 -6.46
N ALA A 30 -12.41 4.07 -5.87
CA ALA A 30 -11.88 3.19 -4.83
C ALA A 30 -11.05 2.01 -5.38
N GLU A 31 -11.35 1.55 -6.59
CA GLU A 31 -10.69 0.39 -7.18
C GLU A 31 -9.49 0.82 -8.04
N PHE A 32 -8.29 0.29 -7.73
CA PHE A 32 -7.07 0.62 -8.47
C PHE A 32 -7.13 0.19 -9.95
N GLN A 33 -7.85 -0.90 -10.24
CA GLN A 33 -8.08 -1.39 -11.59
C GLN A 33 -8.87 -0.36 -12.41
N THR A 34 -9.92 0.22 -11.82
CA THR A 34 -10.72 1.28 -12.46
C THR A 34 -9.88 2.54 -12.68
N GLN A 35 -9.05 2.93 -11.69
CA GLN A 35 -8.11 4.04 -11.90
C GLN A 35 -7.15 3.79 -13.07
N THR A 36 -6.64 2.56 -13.21
CA THR A 36 -5.74 2.19 -14.31
C THR A 36 -6.46 2.19 -15.65
N ALA A 37 -7.73 1.78 -15.69
CA ALA A 37 -8.56 1.84 -16.89
C ALA A 37 -8.81 3.28 -17.35
N LEU A 38 -9.05 4.22 -16.42
CA LEU A 38 -9.18 5.65 -16.75
C LEU A 38 -7.87 6.22 -17.33
N VAL A 39 -6.72 5.82 -16.79
CA VAL A 39 -5.41 6.20 -17.34
C VAL A 39 -5.23 5.64 -18.75
N ALA A 40 -5.58 4.38 -18.99
CA ALA A 40 -5.52 3.77 -20.32
C ALA A 40 -6.44 4.46 -21.33
N ALA A 41 -7.57 5.00 -20.88
CA ALA A 41 -8.48 5.82 -21.68
C ALA A 41 -7.99 7.26 -21.92
N GLY A 42 -6.82 7.65 -21.40
CA GLY A 42 -6.26 8.99 -21.56
C GLY A 42 -6.89 10.06 -20.67
N LEU A 43 -7.62 9.67 -19.62
CA LEU A 43 -8.36 10.59 -18.75
C LEU A 43 -7.52 11.16 -17.60
N GLY A 44 -6.22 10.87 -17.53
CA GLY A 44 -5.30 11.48 -16.58
C GLY A 44 -4.18 10.53 -16.13
N ILE A 45 -3.68 10.79 -14.91
CA ILE A 45 -2.64 9.98 -14.25
C ILE A 45 -3.15 9.45 -12.90
N ALA A 46 -2.54 8.37 -12.42
CA ALA A 46 -2.87 7.79 -11.13
C ALA A 46 -1.61 7.40 -10.34
N LEU A 47 -1.67 7.59 -9.02
CA LEU A 47 -0.66 7.09 -8.10
C LEU A 47 -1.17 5.82 -7.42
N LEU A 48 -0.53 4.69 -7.70
CA LEU A 48 -0.99 3.36 -7.29
C LEU A 48 0.07 2.62 -6.48
N PRO A 49 -0.29 1.94 -5.37
CA PRO A 49 0.65 1.08 -4.67
C PRO A 49 1.01 -0.14 -5.53
N ARG A 50 2.30 -0.48 -5.61
CA ARG A 50 2.78 -1.63 -6.40
C ARG A 50 2.03 -2.95 -6.12
N LEU A 51 1.66 -3.19 -4.86
CA LEU A 51 0.94 -4.40 -4.44
C LEU A 51 -0.53 -4.44 -4.91
N GLY A 52 -1.17 -3.28 -5.10
CA GLY A 52 -2.60 -3.17 -5.46
C GLY A 52 -2.86 -2.92 -6.95
N ARG A 53 -1.80 -2.73 -7.75
CA ARG A 53 -1.89 -2.28 -9.15
C ARG A 53 -2.39 -3.37 -10.12
N GLY A 54 -2.01 -4.63 -9.90
CA GLY A 54 -2.22 -5.69 -10.89
C GLY A 54 -1.39 -5.50 -12.18
N PRO A 55 -1.72 -6.19 -13.28
CA PRO A 55 -1.14 -5.97 -14.60
C PRO A 55 -1.44 -4.55 -15.14
N LEU A 56 -0.59 -4.03 -16.03
CA LEU A 56 -0.89 -2.78 -16.74
C LEU A 56 -1.66 -3.08 -18.03
N PRO A 57 -2.68 -2.28 -18.36
CA PRO A 57 -3.22 -2.21 -19.71
C PRO A 57 -2.17 -1.73 -20.72
N ASP A 58 -2.36 -2.09 -21.98
CA ASP A 58 -1.54 -1.60 -23.07
C ASP A 58 -1.55 -0.08 -23.15
N GLY A 59 -0.40 0.51 -23.49
CA GLY A 59 -0.22 1.97 -23.55
C GLY A 59 -0.04 2.66 -22.20
N VAL A 60 -0.26 1.98 -21.07
CA VAL A 60 0.01 2.55 -19.73
C VAL A 60 1.47 2.31 -19.36
N VAL A 61 2.17 3.39 -19.01
CA VAL A 61 3.57 3.35 -18.57
C VAL A 61 3.70 3.71 -17.09
N LEU A 62 4.67 3.08 -16.43
CA LEU A 62 5.02 3.43 -15.05
C LEU A 62 6.10 4.51 -15.03
N ARG A 63 6.00 5.39 -14.04
CA ARG A 63 7.04 6.34 -13.66
C ARG A 63 7.36 6.17 -12.19
N ALA A 64 8.65 6.08 -11.88
CA ALA A 64 9.10 6.05 -10.50
C ALA A 64 8.94 7.45 -9.88
N LEU A 65 8.60 7.48 -8.60
CA LEU A 65 8.62 8.71 -7.81
C LEU A 65 9.98 8.84 -7.12
N GLU A 66 10.46 10.08 -7.00
CA GLU A 66 11.67 10.41 -6.25
C GLU A 66 11.32 11.45 -5.16
N PRO A 67 11.56 11.16 -3.87
CA PRO A 67 12.00 9.88 -3.33
C PRO A 67 10.94 8.79 -3.44
N VAL A 68 11.37 7.52 -3.56
CA VAL A 68 10.46 6.37 -3.65
C VAL A 68 9.66 6.21 -2.36
N PRO A 69 8.31 6.33 -2.38
CA PRO A 69 7.51 6.11 -1.19
C PRO A 69 7.59 4.66 -0.73
N THR A 70 7.92 4.46 0.54
CA THR A 70 7.91 3.15 1.17
C THR A 70 6.82 3.07 2.23
N ARG A 71 6.28 1.87 2.43
CA ARG A 71 5.35 1.58 3.52
C ARG A 71 5.75 0.29 4.22
N ARG A 72 5.47 0.20 5.50
CA ARG A 72 5.64 -1.03 6.28
C ARG A 72 4.32 -1.79 6.31
N LEU A 73 4.38 -3.08 6.01
CA LEU A 73 3.25 -3.99 6.14
C LEU A 73 3.48 -4.86 7.38
N PHE A 74 2.43 -5.02 8.18
CA PHE A 74 2.47 -5.83 9.40
C PHE A 74 1.43 -6.93 9.31
N ALA A 75 1.81 -8.14 9.68
CA ALA A 75 0.88 -9.22 9.96
C ALA A 75 0.71 -9.29 11.49
N VAL A 76 -0.49 -9.04 11.98
CA VAL A 76 -0.79 -9.02 13.42
C VAL A 76 -1.73 -10.17 13.74
N THR A 77 -1.36 -10.98 14.72
CA THR A 77 -2.16 -12.11 15.18
C THR A 77 -2.25 -12.06 16.69
N ARG A 78 -3.41 -12.43 17.25
CA ARG A 78 -3.54 -12.60 18.70
C ARG A 78 -2.67 -13.77 19.18
N ASP A 79 -2.02 -13.62 20.33
CA ASP A 79 -1.06 -14.60 20.85
C ASP A 79 -1.63 -16.01 21.00
N CYS A 80 -2.88 -16.14 21.45
CA CYS A 80 -3.53 -17.44 21.59
C CYS A 80 -3.73 -18.18 20.26
N LEU A 81 -3.64 -17.50 19.11
CA LEU A 81 -3.78 -18.09 17.79
C LEU A 81 -2.44 -18.52 17.18
N GLN A 82 -1.30 -18.13 17.75
CA GLN A 82 0.02 -18.41 17.17
C GLN A 82 0.34 -19.92 17.08
N ARG A 83 -0.26 -20.75 17.93
CA ARG A 83 -0.08 -22.21 17.90
C ARG A 83 -0.90 -22.88 16.79
N ARG A 84 -1.87 -22.20 16.18
CA ARG A 84 -2.72 -22.79 15.13
C ARG A 84 -1.88 -23.05 13.87
N PRO A 85 -1.87 -24.28 13.33
CA PRO A 85 -1.08 -24.61 12.13
C PRO A 85 -1.37 -23.69 10.94
N ALA A 86 -2.65 -23.37 10.70
CA ALA A 86 -3.06 -22.45 9.64
C ALA A 86 -2.45 -21.05 9.81
N VAL A 87 -2.40 -20.50 11.03
CA VAL A 87 -1.80 -19.19 11.29
C VAL A 87 -0.30 -19.21 11.01
N ARG A 88 0.40 -20.25 11.46
CA ARG A 88 1.83 -20.42 11.19
C ARG A 88 2.11 -20.55 9.69
N ALA A 89 1.29 -21.32 8.97
CA ALA A 89 1.40 -21.50 7.53
C ALA A 89 1.19 -20.17 6.78
N THR A 90 0.15 -19.41 7.11
CA THR A 90 -0.12 -18.10 6.50
C THR A 90 1.00 -17.11 6.78
N LEU A 91 1.47 -16.99 8.02
CA LEU A 91 2.57 -16.08 8.37
C LEU A 91 3.88 -16.46 7.67
N ARG A 92 4.14 -17.75 7.48
CA ARG A 92 5.28 -18.22 6.70
C ARG A 92 5.15 -17.80 5.23
N ALA A 93 4.00 -18.08 4.61
CA ALA A 93 3.75 -17.72 3.21
C ALA A 93 3.85 -16.21 2.96
N LEU A 94 3.32 -15.38 3.88
CA LEU A 94 3.45 -13.92 3.79
C LEU A 94 4.90 -13.44 3.85
N ARG A 95 5.73 -14.03 4.72
CA ARG A 95 7.16 -13.68 4.82
C ARG A 95 7.93 -14.08 3.56
N GLU A 96 7.68 -15.28 3.04
CA GLU A 96 8.28 -15.78 1.81
C GLU A 96 7.89 -14.87 0.62
N ALA A 97 6.60 -14.53 0.47
CA ALA A 97 6.11 -13.64 -0.57
C ALA A 97 6.67 -12.20 -0.46
N ALA A 98 6.93 -11.72 0.75
CA ALA A 98 7.52 -10.40 0.98
C ALA A 98 9.03 -10.35 0.65
N GLY A 99 9.68 -11.49 0.41
CA GLY A 99 11.14 -11.57 0.31
C GLY A 99 11.85 -11.18 1.62
N ALA A 100 11.14 -11.26 2.74
CA ALA A 100 11.66 -10.85 4.04
C ALA A 100 12.54 -11.98 4.62
N GLY A 101 13.79 -11.65 4.98
CA GLY A 101 14.62 -12.51 5.84
C GLY A 101 13.97 -12.75 7.22
N PRO A 102 14.55 -13.61 8.07
CA PRO A 102 13.94 -13.96 9.36
C PRO A 102 13.61 -12.70 10.17
N SER A 103 12.32 -12.51 10.47
CA SER A 103 11.81 -11.35 11.18
C SER A 103 12.34 -11.32 12.62
N ARG A 104 12.83 -10.16 13.08
CA ARG A 104 13.02 -9.91 14.51
C ARG A 104 11.66 -10.07 15.20
N ASN A 105 11.55 -11.08 16.06
CA ASN A 105 10.30 -11.38 16.74
C ASN A 105 9.93 -10.21 17.66
N ALA A 106 8.69 -9.73 17.60
CA ALA A 106 8.18 -8.61 18.40
C ALA A 106 7.95 -8.98 19.88
N ALA A 107 8.75 -9.90 20.44
CA ALA A 107 8.69 -10.28 21.85
C ALA A 107 9.10 -9.13 22.80
N ASN A 108 9.57 -7.99 22.28
CA ASN A 108 9.94 -6.79 23.05
C ASN A 108 8.99 -5.60 22.87
N ALA A 109 7.82 -5.76 22.23
CA ALA A 109 6.91 -4.64 21.97
C ALA A 109 5.93 -4.31 23.12
N THR A 110 6.07 -4.95 24.29
CA THR A 110 5.26 -4.64 25.49
C THR A 110 5.87 -3.51 26.34
N ASP A 111 7.02 -2.94 25.97
CA ASP A 111 7.63 -1.84 26.71
C ASP A 111 7.83 -0.62 25.81
N ARG A 112 6.73 0.12 25.61
CA ARG A 112 6.64 1.58 25.31
C ARG A 112 5.26 1.92 24.74
N VAL A 113 4.29 1.94 25.65
CA VAL A 113 3.21 2.93 25.61
C VAL A 113 3.31 3.68 26.93
N VAL A 114 4.04 4.79 26.91
CA VAL A 114 3.81 5.97 27.76
C VAL A 114 3.78 7.16 26.83
#